data_AF-A0A7S4CP62-F1
#
_entry.id   AF-A0A7S4CP62-F1
#
_cell.length_a   1.000
_cell.length_b   1.000
_cell.length_c   1.000
_cell.angle_alpha   90.00
_cell.angle_beta   90.00
_cell.angle_gamma   90.00
#
_symmetry.space_group_name_H-M   'P 1'
#
loop_
_entity.id
_entity.type
_entity.pdbx_description
1 polymer ?
#
loop_
_entity_poly.entity_id
_entity_poly.type
_entity_poly.pdbx_seq_one_letter_code
_entity_poly.pdbx_strand_id
1 'polypeptide(L)'
;IFFRSMVPPTSVVLFMVLWEAVAYGVRDELSFDFGWRHRTGLHDWAKPDDRPPVRPDPGPSPPEAQAQYDDSRWAGVQLPHDGLIAGPPSKAACPTGCSGRSYIPRHVLWYRKAFALPADWAGSAIWLDFAGSFRETTVWVNGALVATHACGYTPFRVRLDNVTAVRIGGPNSIAVFVDPDNGDEGARDHGSGWWYEGGGLYRHVTLVRASPVHVEQDGLFAHSDLTWGPDGSATSAAVHARVSLTNTA
;
A
#
# COMPACT_ATOMS: atom_id res chain seq x y z
N ILE A 1 -64.88 -45.89 -24.17
CA ILE A 1 -64.33 -44.53 -24.38
C ILE A 1 -63.36 -44.24 -23.24
N PHE A 2 -62.11 -44.06 -23.63
CA PHE A 2 -60.93 -43.47 -22.98
C PHE A 2 -60.88 -43.10 -21.48
N PHE A 3 -59.88 -43.73 -20.84
CA PHE A 3 -58.86 -43.27 -19.87
C PHE A 3 -59.16 -42.79 -18.44
N ARG A 4 -58.67 -43.66 -17.54
CA ARG A 4 -58.10 -43.49 -16.19
C ARG A 4 -57.15 -42.28 -16.06
N SER A 5 -57.20 -41.57 -14.92
CA SER A 5 -56.00 -41.16 -14.17
C SER A 5 -56.39 -40.68 -12.76
N MET A 6 -56.04 -41.49 -11.75
CA MET A 6 -55.84 -41.05 -10.36
C MET A 6 -54.35 -41.24 -10.06
N VAL A 7 -53.67 -40.17 -9.62
CA VAL A 7 -52.30 -40.18 -9.05
C VAL A 7 -52.26 -39.09 -7.94
N PRO A 8 -51.55 -39.32 -6.80
CA PRO A 8 -51.85 -38.73 -5.47
C PRO A 8 -51.02 -37.47 -5.14
N PRO A 9 -51.25 -36.78 -3.99
CA PRO A 9 -50.45 -35.63 -3.59
C PRO A 9 -49.02 -36.07 -3.23
N THR A 10 -48.05 -35.53 -3.95
CA THR A 10 -46.61 -35.71 -3.70
C THR A 10 -46.17 -34.95 -2.45
N SER A 11 -45.50 -35.67 -1.57
CA SER A 11 -44.76 -35.17 -0.42
C SER A 11 -43.78 -34.07 -0.80
N VAL A 12 -43.83 -32.94 -0.10
CA VAL A 12 -42.82 -31.89 -0.18
C VAL A 12 -41.62 -32.33 0.65
N VAL A 13 -40.54 -32.72 -0.02
CA VAL A 13 -39.24 -32.96 0.62
C VAL A 13 -38.54 -31.61 0.78
N LEU A 14 -38.42 -31.16 2.03
CA LEU A 14 -37.66 -29.97 2.40
C LEU A 14 -36.16 -30.31 2.28
N PHE A 15 -35.51 -29.90 1.20
CA PHE A 15 -34.06 -29.90 1.11
C PHE A 15 -33.53 -28.74 1.98
N MET A 16 -33.16 -29.05 3.22
CA MET A 16 -32.23 -28.21 3.97
C MET A 16 -30.85 -28.38 3.34
N VAL A 17 -30.49 -27.42 2.49
CA VAL A 17 -29.09 -27.24 2.09
C VAL A 17 -28.37 -26.69 3.32
N LEU A 18 -27.59 -27.55 3.98
CA LEU A 18 -26.60 -27.10 4.95
C LEU A 18 -25.61 -26.20 4.20
N TRP A 19 -25.70 -24.90 4.42
CA TRP A 19 -24.64 -23.98 4.03
C TRP A 19 -23.51 -24.12 5.05
N GLU A 20 -22.68 -25.15 4.92
CA GLU A 20 -21.32 -25.02 5.45
C GLU A 20 -20.64 -23.98 4.57
N ALA A 21 -20.53 -22.74 5.09
CA ALA A 21 -19.62 -21.76 4.54
C ALA A 21 -18.20 -22.27 4.80
N VAL A 22 -17.71 -23.18 3.97
CA VAL A 22 -16.28 -23.37 3.86
C VAL A 22 -15.78 -22.10 3.18
N ALA A 23 -15.22 -21.18 3.98
CA ALA A 23 -14.53 -20.00 3.49
C ALA A 23 -13.25 -20.45 2.76
N TYR A 24 -13.41 -21.02 1.57
CA TYR A 24 -12.32 -21.38 0.68
C TYR A 24 -11.71 -20.09 0.12
N GLY A 25 -10.47 -19.81 0.51
CA GLY A 25 -9.48 -19.14 -0.34
C GLY A 25 -9.80 -17.71 -0.81
N VAL A 26 -10.52 -16.91 -0.02
CA VAL A 26 -10.75 -15.51 -0.39
C VAL A 26 -9.50 -14.71 -0.08
N ARG A 27 -8.90 -14.12 -1.13
CA ARG A 27 -7.95 -13.04 -0.99
C ARG A 27 -8.76 -11.79 -0.60
N ASP A 28 -8.50 -11.26 0.59
CA ASP A 28 -9.10 -10.02 1.03
C ASP A 28 -8.19 -8.86 0.62
N GLU A 29 -8.76 -7.84 -0.02
CA GLU A 29 -8.10 -6.57 -0.32
C GLU A 29 -8.90 -5.44 0.30
N LEU A 30 -8.38 -4.88 1.38
CA LEU A 30 -9.05 -3.85 2.14
C LEU A 30 -8.33 -2.52 1.91
N SER A 31 -9.07 -1.46 1.59
CA SER A 31 -8.49 -0.11 1.55
C SER A 31 -7.87 0.21 2.91
N PHE A 32 -6.62 0.60 2.89
CA PHE A 32 -5.88 1.04 4.06
C PHE A 32 -5.68 2.55 4.09
N ASP A 33 -6.44 3.27 3.27
CA ASP A 33 -6.28 4.72 3.04
C ASP A 33 -6.83 5.58 4.18
N PHE A 34 -7.69 5.03 5.03
CA PHE A 34 -8.42 5.84 5.99
C PHE A 34 -7.80 5.89 7.40
N GLY A 35 -7.96 7.01 8.10
CA GLY A 35 -7.59 7.14 9.53
C GLY A 35 -6.09 7.34 9.78
N TRP A 36 -5.38 7.96 8.84
CA TRP A 36 -3.99 8.33 9.01
C TRP A 36 -3.84 9.64 9.77
N ARG A 37 -2.69 9.79 10.40
CA ARG A 37 -2.20 11.04 10.99
C ARG A 37 -0.90 11.43 10.31
N HIS A 38 -0.71 12.70 10.05
CA HIS A 38 0.41 13.24 9.31
C HIS A 38 1.06 14.41 10.04
N ARG A 39 2.40 14.48 9.94
CA ARG A 39 3.18 15.62 10.37
C ARG A 39 4.37 15.85 9.44
N THR A 40 4.53 17.10 9.05
CA THR A 40 5.69 17.59 8.29
C THR A 40 6.81 18.01 9.25
N GLY A 41 8.06 17.79 8.85
CA GLY A 41 9.21 18.49 9.47
C GLY A 41 9.40 18.16 10.96
N LEU A 42 9.62 16.88 11.25
CA LEU A 42 9.86 16.40 12.60
C LEU A 42 11.36 16.15 12.83
N HIS A 43 11.85 16.41 14.04
CA HIS A 43 13.25 16.46 14.49
C HIS A 43 13.93 17.83 14.31
N ASP A 44 14.92 18.12 15.16
CA ASP A 44 15.64 19.41 15.18
C ASP A 44 16.32 19.76 13.86
N TRP A 45 16.62 18.74 13.06
CA TRP A 45 17.22 18.86 11.75
C TRP A 45 16.20 19.02 10.61
N ALA A 46 14.90 19.08 10.90
CA ALA A 46 13.83 19.11 9.89
C ALA A 46 12.80 20.22 10.10
N LYS A 47 13.15 21.34 10.75
CA LYS A 47 12.20 22.45 10.92
C LYS A 47 11.79 23.03 9.55
N PRO A 48 10.64 23.72 9.45
CA PRO A 48 10.12 24.25 8.19
C PRO A 48 11.08 25.17 7.41
N ASP A 49 12.03 25.82 8.09
CA ASP A 49 13.05 26.67 7.45
C ASP A 49 14.47 26.06 7.53
N ASP A 50 14.63 24.91 8.18
CA ASP A 50 15.92 24.23 8.31
C ASP A 50 16.18 23.34 7.07
N ARG A 51 17.44 23.28 6.66
CA ARG A 51 17.89 22.37 5.61
C ARG A 51 18.16 21.00 6.23
N PRO A 52 17.35 19.95 5.96
CA PRO A 52 17.64 18.62 6.49
C PRO A 52 18.98 18.07 5.97
N PRO A 53 19.62 17.16 6.75
CA PRO A 53 20.91 16.57 6.40
C PRO A 53 20.85 15.84 5.06
N VAL A 54 22.03 15.54 4.48
CA VAL A 54 22.16 14.93 3.13
C VAL A 54 21.36 13.65 2.95
N ARG A 55 21.21 12.89 4.03
CA ARG A 55 20.30 11.76 4.13
C ARG A 55 19.64 11.82 5.51
N PRO A 56 18.39 12.28 5.58
CA PRO A 56 17.57 12.13 6.76
C PRO A 56 17.48 10.66 7.17
N ASP A 57 18.03 10.33 8.32
CA ASP A 57 17.94 9.00 8.90
C ASP A 57 17.29 9.12 10.29
N PRO A 58 16.01 8.71 10.45
CA PRO A 58 15.36 8.69 11.75
C PRO A 58 15.87 7.55 12.65
N GLY A 59 16.79 6.71 12.15
CA GLY A 59 17.38 5.59 12.86
C GLY A 59 16.48 4.35 12.88
N PRO A 60 16.95 3.24 13.49
CA PRO A 60 16.23 1.97 13.46
C PRO A 60 14.98 1.94 14.35
N SER A 61 14.92 2.80 15.38
CA SER A 61 13.84 2.81 16.38
C SER A 61 13.54 4.24 16.86
N PRO A 62 13.07 5.14 15.97
CA PRO A 62 12.69 6.49 16.36
C PRO A 62 11.51 6.47 17.35
N PRO A 63 11.37 7.49 18.21
CA PRO A 63 10.20 7.63 19.09
C PRO A 63 8.88 7.52 18.33
N GLU A 64 8.81 8.11 17.14
CA GLU A 64 7.66 8.13 16.23
C GLU A 64 7.30 6.78 15.66
N ALA A 65 8.20 5.79 15.70
CA ALA A 65 7.91 4.42 15.31
C ALA A 65 7.27 3.62 16.44
N GLN A 66 7.39 4.08 17.69
CA GLN A 66 6.91 3.34 18.85
C GLN A 66 5.38 3.28 18.90
N ALA A 67 4.87 2.16 19.41
CA ALA A 67 3.43 1.92 19.48
C ALA A 67 2.70 2.93 20.38
N GLN A 68 3.34 3.34 21.46
CA GLN A 68 2.85 4.27 22.47
C GLN A 68 3.10 5.74 22.15
N TYR A 69 3.67 6.07 20.99
CA TYR A 69 3.93 7.47 20.63
C TYR A 69 2.63 8.28 20.53
N ASP A 70 2.60 9.42 21.22
CA ASP A 70 1.46 10.33 21.21
C ASP A 70 1.47 11.20 19.94
N ASP A 71 0.66 10.80 18.96
CA ASP A 71 0.39 11.54 17.74
C ASP A 71 -0.93 12.33 17.81
N SER A 72 -1.47 12.64 19.00
CA SER A 72 -2.75 13.38 19.18
C SER A 72 -2.76 14.75 18.51
N ARG A 73 -1.57 15.35 18.35
CA ARG A 73 -1.38 16.68 17.76
C ARG A 73 -1.11 16.66 16.26
N TRP A 74 -1.05 15.48 15.63
CA TRP A 74 -0.79 15.35 14.20
C TRP A 74 -2.09 15.59 13.42
N ALA A 75 -1.97 16.08 12.18
CA ALA A 75 -3.13 16.35 11.34
C ALA A 75 -3.76 15.04 10.87
N GLY A 76 -5.09 14.91 10.96
CA GLY A 76 -5.80 13.78 10.37
C GLY A 76 -5.84 13.89 8.84
N VAL A 77 -5.43 12.84 8.14
CA VAL A 77 -5.41 12.78 6.67
C VAL A 77 -5.97 11.45 6.17
N GLN A 78 -6.40 11.43 4.91
CA GLN A 78 -6.76 10.20 4.20
C GLN A 78 -5.82 10.07 3.00
N LEU A 79 -5.48 8.84 2.62
CA LEU A 79 -4.71 8.59 1.41
C LEU A 79 -5.62 8.52 0.18
N PRO A 80 -5.10 8.77 -1.04
CA PRO A 80 -3.75 9.28 -1.33
C PRO A 80 -3.54 10.71 -0.80
N HIS A 81 -2.33 11.00 -0.31
CA HIS A 81 -1.97 12.28 0.29
C HIS A 81 -0.61 12.78 -0.19
N ASP A 82 -0.61 13.97 -0.80
CA ASP A 82 0.59 14.76 -1.03
C ASP A 82 0.82 15.68 0.18
N GLY A 83 1.84 15.36 0.98
CA GLY A 83 2.19 16.09 2.20
C GLY A 83 2.97 17.38 1.94
N LEU A 84 3.30 17.70 0.69
CA LEU A 84 4.01 18.93 0.33
C LEU A 84 3.10 19.97 -0.33
N ILE A 85 2.06 19.54 -1.05
CA ILE A 85 1.25 20.45 -1.89
C ILE A 85 0.54 21.56 -1.11
N ALA A 86 0.26 21.34 0.17
CA ALA A 86 -0.35 22.33 1.05
C ALA A 86 0.63 23.42 1.53
N GLY A 87 1.93 23.23 1.32
CA GLY A 87 2.96 24.18 1.73
C GLY A 87 3.00 25.43 0.84
N PRO A 88 3.21 26.64 1.41
CA PRO A 88 3.37 27.84 0.60
C PRO A 88 4.66 27.77 -0.22
N PRO A 89 4.65 28.24 -1.49
CA PRO A 89 5.86 28.37 -2.26
C PRO A 89 6.89 29.28 -1.56
N SER A 90 8.17 28.91 -1.57
CA SER A 90 9.25 29.67 -0.93
C SER A 90 10.48 29.77 -1.82
N LYS A 91 10.85 31.01 -2.16
CA LYS A 91 12.12 31.30 -2.84
C LYS A 91 13.32 31.11 -1.91
N ALA A 92 13.14 31.29 -0.61
CA ALA A 92 14.21 31.11 0.38
C ALA A 92 14.58 29.63 0.53
N ALA A 93 13.59 28.73 0.48
CA ALA A 93 13.82 27.28 0.47
C ALA A 93 14.43 26.77 -0.85
N CYS A 94 14.42 27.59 -1.91
CA CYS A 94 14.97 27.29 -3.23
C CYS A 94 15.87 28.42 -3.74
N PRO A 95 17.00 28.71 -3.07
CA PRO A 95 17.82 29.88 -3.35
C PRO A 95 18.47 29.86 -4.74
N THR A 96 18.67 28.68 -5.32
CA THR A 96 19.23 28.44 -6.67
C THR A 96 18.17 28.31 -7.77
N GLY A 97 16.88 28.45 -7.41
CA GLY A 97 15.74 28.32 -8.34
C GLY A 97 15.32 26.86 -8.55
N CYS A 98 14.09 26.54 -8.15
CA CYS A 98 13.48 25.22 -8.31
C CYS A 98 12.16 25.31 -9.08
N SER A 99 12.16 26.04 -10.21
CA SER A 99 10.95 26.33 -11.00
C SER A 99 10.19 25.08 -11.44
N GLY A 100 10.90 23.99 -11.78
CA GLY A 100 10.26 22.72 -12.11
C GLY A 100 9.51 22.08 -10.94
N ARG A 101 9.81 22.45 -9.70
CA ARG A 101 9.15 21.95 -8.47
C ARG A 101 8.11 22.92 -7.90
N SER A 102 7.65 23.89 -8.69
CA SER A 102 6.64 24.88 -8.28
C SER A 102 7.05 25.74 -7.07
N TYR A 103 8.35 25.83 -6.75
CA TYR A 103 8.86 26.51 -5.56
C TYR A 103 8.35 25.96 -4.22
N ILE A 104 7.83 24.73 -4.20
CA ILE A 104 7.33 24.10 -2.98
C ILE A 104 8.51 23.51 -2.18
N PRO A 105 8.68 23.91 -0.91
CA PRO A 105 9.73 23.35 -0.04
C PRO A 105 9.61 21.84 0.12
N ARG A 106 10.76 21.16 0.21
CA ARG A 106 10.81 19.74 0.56
C ARG A 106 11.09 19.57 2.05
N HIS A 107 10.20 18.86 2.71
CA HIS A 107 10.35 18.44 4.09
C HIS A 107 10.17 16.94 4.18
N VAL A 108 10.83 16.33 5.15
CA VAL A 108 10.52 14.96 5.52
C VAL A 108 9.10 14.88 6.08
N LEU A 109 8.44 13.78 5.79
CA LEU A 109 7.03 13.56 6.06
C LEU A 109 6.88 12.33 6.94
N TRP A 110 6.10 12.48 8.00
CA TRP A 110 5.72 11.36 8.85
C TRP A 110 4.24 11.05 8.69
N TYR A 111 3.94 9.76 8.68
CA TYR A 111 2.58 9.22 8.68
C TYR A 111 2.47 8.17 9.79
N ARG A 112 1.38 8.20 10.54
CA ARG A 112 1.07 7.20 11.55
C ARG A 112 -0.37 6.75 11.44
N LYS A 113 -0.62 5.48 11.73
CA LYS A 113 -1.96 4.92 11.79
C LYS A 113 -2.03 3.80 12.82
N ALA A 114 -3.04 3.87 13.68
CA ALA A 114 -3.44 2.73 14.50
C ALA A 114 -4.41 1.84 13.70
N PHE A 115 -4.24 0.54 13.79
CA PHE A 115 -5.09 -0.44 13.12
C PHE A 115 -5.17 -1.74 13.93
N ALA A 116 -6.17 -2.57 13.68
CA ALA A 116 -6.28 -3.89 14.29
C ALA A 116 -6.33 -4.95 13.21
N LEU A 117 -5.67 -6.09 13.47
CA LEU A 117 -5.79 -7.27 12.62
C LEU A 117 -6.81 -8.23 13.26
N PRO A 118 -7.78 -8.76 12.50
CA PRO A 118 -8.73 -9.75 13.01
C PRO A 118 -8.03 -11.00 13.57
N ALA A 119 -8.62 -11.65 14.57
CA ALA A 119 -8.03 -12.84 15.20
C ALA A 119 -8.11 -14.09 14.30
N ASP A 120 -9.15 -14.16 13.46
CA ASP A 120 -9.36 -15.20 12.45
C ASP A 120 -8.40 -15.10 11.25
N TRP A 121 -7.56 -14.06 11.20
CA TRP A 121 -6.46 -13.97 10.23
C TRP A 121 -5.21 -14.73 10.69
N ALA A 122 -5.21 -15.35 11.87
CA ALA A 122 -4.11 -16.19 12.33
C ALA A 122 -3.76 -17.29 11.31
N GLY A 123 -2.47 -17.44 11.02
CA GLY A 123 -1.99 -18.37 10.00
C GLY A 123 -2.28 -17.96 8.56
N SER A 124 -2.83 -16.78 8.30
CA SER A 124 -2.89 -16.20 6.96
C SER A 124 -1.60 -15.46 6.63
N ALA A 125 -1.35 -15.30 5.34
CA ALA A 125 -0.29 -14.40 4.87
C ALA A 125 -0.87 -12.99 4.70
N ILE A 126 -0.16 -11.98 5.19
CA ILE A 126 -0.69 -10.62 5.39
C ILE A 126 0.32 -9.60 4.87
N TRP A 127 -0.14 -8.66 4.05
CA TRP A 127 0.71 -7.59 3.52
C TRP A 127 0.06 -6.22 3.57
N LEU A 128 0.90 -5.21 3.58
CA LEU A 128 0.55 -3.86 3.14
C LEU A 128 1.17 -3.62 1.77
N ASP A 129 0.33 -3.37 0.78
CA ASP A 129 0.75 -3.03 -0.57
C ASP A 129 0.66 -1.51 -0.74
N PHE A 130 1.80 -0.86 -0.94
CA PHE A 130 1.90 0.57 -1.23
C PHE A 130 1.99 0.73 -2.74
N ALA A 131 1.02 1.42 -3.35
CA ALA A 131 1.02 1.68 -4.80
C ALA A 131 2.07 2.73 -5.24
N GLY A 132 2.61 3.47 -4.28
CA GLY A 132 3.72 4.41 -4.45
C GLY A 132 3.82 5.39 -3.28
N SER A 133 5.05 5.80 -2.97
CA SER A 133 5.35 6.78 -1.93
C SER A 133 6.56 7.59 -2.38
N PHE A 134 6.42 8.91 -2.47
CA PHE A 134 7.49 9.75 -3.01
C PHE A 134 8.34 10.37 -1.87
N ARG A 135 9.59 9.97 -1.63
CA ARG A 135 10.40 9.00 -2.38
C ARG A 135 11.03 7.92 -1.50
N GLU A 136 12.00 8.27 -0.67
CA GLU A 136 12.66 7.29 0.19
C GLU A 136 11.78 7.03 1.40
N THR A 137 11.21 5.83 1.44
CA THR A 137 10.18 5.45 2.39
C THR A 137 10.74 4.43 3.35
N THR A 138 10.54 4.66 4.65
CA THR A 138 10.88 3.72 5.70
C THR A 138 9.64 3.41 6.53
N VAL A 139 9.38 2.13 6.78
CA VAL A 139 8.15 1.66 7.43
C VAL A 139 8.51 0.90 8.70
N TRP A 140 7.81 1.24 9.78
CA TRP A 140 7.85 0.51 11.04
C TRP A 140 6.45 0.05 11.43
N VAL A 141 6.38 -1.13 12.07
CA VAL A 141 5.15 -1.60 12.73
C VAL A 141 5.48 -1.95 14.17
N ASN A 142 4.76 -1.35 15.11
CA ASN A 142 4.97 -1.48 16.55
C ASN A 142 6.45 -1.25 16.97
N GLY A 143 7.12 -0.29 16.35
CA GLY A 143 8.53 0.03 16.60
C GLY A 143 9.55 -0.82 15.84
N ALA A 144 9.15 -1.92 15.21
CA ALA A 144 10.05 -2.75 14.41
C ALA A 144 10.15 -2.20 12.98
N LEU A 145 11.39 -2.00 12.49
CA LEU A 145 11.64 -1.66 11.09
C LEU A 145 11.28 -2.85 10.20
N VAL A 146 10.34 -2.67 9.27
CA VAL A 146 9.80 -3.75 8.43
C VAL A 146 10.10 -3.58 6.94
N ALA A 147 10.34 -2.36 6.47
CA ALA A 147 10.70 -2.12 5.09
C ALA A 147 11.40 -0.78 4.87
N THR A 148 12.22 -0.73 3.82
CA THR A 148 12.67 0.50 3.16
C THR A 148 12.37 0.40 1.66
N HIS A 149 12.07 1.53 1.03
CA HIS A 149 11.84 1.61 -0.41
C HIS A 149 12.36 2.93 -0.97
N ALA A 150 13.29 2.89 -1.92
CA ALA A 150 13.97 4.09 -2.41
C ALA A 150 13.31 4.75 -3.63
N CYS A 151 12.39 4.06 -4.31
CA CYS A 151 11.80 4.55 -5.54
C CYS A 151 10.45 5.22 -5.27
N GLY A 152 10.27 6.43 -5.81
CA GLY A 152 9.05 7.20 -5.60
C GLY A 152 7.83 6.69 -6.38
N TYR A 153 8.06 5.94 -7.46
CA TYR A 153 7.03 5.67 -8.47
C TYR A 153 6.63 4.21 -8.61
N THR A 154 7.39 3.28 -8.04
CA THR A 154 7.10 1.85 -8.10
C THR A 154 6.31 1.41 -6.87
N PRO A 155 5.42 0.42 -7.01
CA PRO A 155 4.79 -0.18 -5.86
C PRO A 155 5.81 -0.99 -5.04
N PHE A 156 5.52 -1.17 -3.77
CA PHE A 156 6.25 -2.07 -2.89
C PHE A 156 5.32 -2.66 -1.83
N ARG A 157 5.71 -3.81 -1.28
CA ARG A 157 4.89 -4.52 -0.30
C ARG A 157 5.66 -4.82 0.97
N VAL A 158 4.96 -4.81 2.09
CA VAL A 158 5.48 -5.11 3.42
C VAL A 158 4.74 -6.33 3.95
N ARG A 159 5.45 -7.44 4.18
CA ARG A 159 4.87 -8.63 4.80
C ARG A 159 4.75 -8.40 6.31
N LEU A 160 3.57 -8.67 6.87
CA LEU A 160 3.26 -8.43 8.28
C LEU A 160 3.23 -9.72 9.11
N ASP A 161 2.84 -10.84 8.52
CA ASP A 161 2.69 -12.12 9.23
C ASP A 161 4.04 -12.74 9.64
N ASN A 162 5.16 -12.30 9.07
CA ASN A 162 6.51 -12.73 9.44
C ASN A 162 7.21 -11.77 10.42
N VAL A 163 6.54 -10.73 10.90
CA VAL A 163 7.11 -9.72 11.80
C VAL A 163 6.68 -9.99 13.24
N THR A 164 7.62 -10.38 14.10
CA THR A 164 7.33 -10.75 15.51
C THR A 164 6.61 -9.66 16.31
N ALA A 165 6.83 -8.39 15.97
CA ALA A 165 6.18 -7.28 16.66
C ALA A 165 4.70 -7.10 16.29
N VAL A 166 4.24 -7.67 15.16
CA VAL A 166 2.84 -7.57 14.70
C VAL A 166 1.94 -8.47 15.54
N ARG A 167 0.78 -7.93 15.94
CA ARG A 167 -0.20 -8.60 16.78
C ARG A 167 -1.43 -8.96 15.96
N ILE A 168 -1.55 -10.23 15.57
CA ILE A 168 -2.78 -10.75 14.98
C ILE A 168 -3.84 -10.91 16.09
N GLY A 169 -5.08 -10.50 15.84
CA GLY A 169 -6.14 -10.45 16.85
C GLY A 169 -6.05 -9.26 17.81
N GLY A 170 -5.24 -8.25 17.50
CA GLY A 170 -5.00 -7.13 18.41
C GLY A 170 -4.61 -5.82 17.72
N PRO A 171 -4.39 -4.77 18.53
CA PRO A 171 -4.02 -3.45 18.05
C PRO A 171 -2.55 -3.39 17.63
N ASN A 172 -2.31 -2.69 16.53
CA ASN A 172 -1.03 -2.38 15.92
C ASN A 172 -0.95 -0.90 15.59
N SER A 173 0.27 -0.40 15.45
CA SER A 173 0.57 0.93 14.95
C SER A 173 1.58 0.82 13.82
N ILE A 174 1.32 1.49 12.71
CA ILE A 174 2.29 1.70 11.63
C ILE A 174 2.80 3.14 11.70
N ALA A 175 4.10 3.30 11.49
CA ALA A 175 4.73 4.58 11.22
C ALA A 175 5.44 4.51 9.86
N VAL A 176 5.29 5.55 9.06
CA VAL A 176 5.95 5.68 7.77
C VAL A 176 6.66 7.03 7.73
N PHE A 177 7.96 6.96 7.51
CA PHE A 177 8.80 8.11 7.22
C PHE A 177 9.00 8.19 5.72
N VAL A 178 8.84 9.38 5.15
CA VAL A 178 9.07 9.63 3.73
C VAL A 178 10.00 10.81 3.58
N ASP A 179 11.16 10.58 2.99
CA ASP A 179 12.03 11.63 2.48
C ASP A 179 11.72 11.87 0.99
N PRO A 180 11.12 13.01 0.62
CA PRO A 180 10.88 13.36 -0.78
C PRO A 180 12.14 13.89 -1.48
N ASP A 181 13.24 14.09 -0.76
CA ASP A 181 14.53 14.44 -1.33
C ASP A 181 15.28 13.19 -1.83
N ASN A 182 16.24 13.38 -2.74
CA ASN A 182 16.98 12.28 -3.37
C ASN A 182 18.49 12.34 -3.12
N GLY A 183 18.94 13.16 -2.16
CA GLY A 183 20.31 13.13 -1.63
C GLY A 183 21.42 13.55 -2.59
N ASP A 184 21.16 13.74 -3.88
CA ASP A 184 22.15 14.27 -4.82
C ASP A 184 22.29 15.77 -4.60
N GLU A 185 23.52 16.26 -4.36
CA GLU A 185 23.78 17.69 -4.13
C GLU A 185 23.24 18.59 -5.25
N GLY A 186 23.18 18.08 -6.49
CA GLY A 186 22.52 18.76 -7.62
C GLY A 186 20.99 18.61 -7.61
N ALA A 187 20.45 17.52 -7.09
CA ALA A 187 19.02 17.31 -7.00
C ALA A 187 18.38 17.92 -5.73
N ARG A 188 19.18 18.38 -4.77
CA ARG A 188 18.71 19.22 -3.67
C ARG A 188 18.31 20.60 -4.14
N ASP A 189 19.15 21.16 -5.00
CA ASP A 189 18.95 22.46 -5.61
C ASP A 189 18.01 22.36 -6.82
N HIS A 190 18.05 21.25 -7.57
CA HIS A 190 17.27 21.09 -8.81
C HIS A 190 16.21 19.98 -8.78
N GLY A 191 16.43 18.85 -8.11
CA GLY A 191 15.61 17.61 -8.15
C GLY A 191 15.93 16.72 -9.32
N SER A 192 15.19 15.62 -9.47
CA SER A 192 14.89 15.21 -10.84
C SER A 192 14.24 16.37 -11.59
N GLY A 193 13.47 17.24 -10.92
CA GLY A 193 13.60 18.69 -11.07
C GLY A 193 12.98 19.34 -12.29
N TRP A 194 12.56 18.53 -13.26
CA TRP A 194 11.87 18.96 -14.47
C TRP A 194 10.36 19.15 -14.26
N TRP A 195 9.78 18.58 -13.19
CA TRP A 195 8.37 18.71 -12.81
C TRP A 195 8.19 18.55 -11.29
N TYR A 196 7.01 18.93 -10.79
CA TYR A 196 6.65 18.75 -9.40
C TYR A 196 6.30 17.29 -9.14
N GLU A 197 7.13 16.61 -8.34
CA GLU A 197 6.94 15.19 -8.05
C GLU A 197 5.97 14.91 -6.88
N GLY A 198 5.66 15.93 -6.07
CA GLY A 198 4.93 15.76 -4.81
C GLY A 198 5.80 15.17 -3.69
N GLY A 199 5.16 14.75 -2.61
CA GLY A 199 5.82 14.01 -1.53
C GLY A 199 4.85 13.27 -0.61
N GLY A 200 5.26 12.10 -0.13
CA GLY A 200 4.50 11.31 0.85
C GLY A 200 3.75 10.13 0.23
N LEU A 201 2.69 9.69 0.93
CA LEU A 201 1.86 8.55 0.55
C LEU A 201 0.81 8.96 -0.50
N TYR A 202 1.30 9.39 -1.67
CA TYR A 202 0.50 10.00 -2.74
C TYR A 202 -0.31 9.01 -3.59
N ARG A 203 -0.24 7.71 -3.29
CA ARG A 203 -1.05 6.64 -3.89
C ARG A 203 -1.64 5.75 -2.80
N HIS A 204 -2.56 4.88 -3.21
CA HIS A 204 -3.27 3.98 -2.31
C HIS A 204 -2.36 3.04 -1.52
N VAL A 205 -2.81 2.70 -0.32
CA VAL A 205 -2.29 1.59 0.47
C VAL A 205 -3.40 0.58 0.67
N THR A 206 -3.10 -0.70 0.45
CA THR A 206 -4.06 -1.80 0.58
C THR A 206 -3.56 -2.80 1.62
N LEU A 207 -4.42 -3.21 2.54
CA LEU A 207 -4.18 -4.33 3.45
C LEU A 207 -4.69 -5.60 2.78
N VAL A 208 -3.77 -6.53 2.52
CA VAL A 208 -4.04 -7.77 1.80
C VAL A 208 -3.91 -8.96 2.74
N ARG A 209 -4.87 -9.87 2.69
CA ARG A 209 -4.81 -11.16 3.37
C ARG A 209 -5.06 -12.30 2.38
N ALA A 210 -4.25 -13.34 2.45
CA ALA A 210 -4.40 -14.55 1.63
C ALA A 210 -4.16 -15.83 2.46
N SER A 211 -4.64 -16.97 1.95
CA SER A 211 -4.30 -18.28 2.50
C SER A 211 -2.80 -18.57 2.35
N PRO A 212 -2.16 -19.43 3.18
CA PRO A 212 -0.74 -19.74 3.05
C PRO A 212 -0.31 -20.14 1.65
N VAL A 213 -1.13 -20.95 0.98
CA VAL A 213 -1.00 -21.29 -0.44
C VAL A 213 -1.94 -20.39 -1.25
N HIS A 214 -1.38 -19.55 -2.12
CA HIS A 214 -2.14 -18.59 -2.93
C HIS A 214 -1.39 -18.23 -4.22
N VAL A 215 -2.08 -17.56 -5.15
CA VAL A 215 -1.47 -16.95 -6.34
C VAL A 215 -0.58 -15.80 -5.90
N GLU A 216 0.66 -15.79 -6.37
CA GLU A 216 1.61 -14.71 -6.07
C GLU A 216 1.08 -13.35 -6.55
N GLN A 217 1.48 -12.26 -5.87
CA GLN A 217 1.19 -10.91 -6.34
C GLN A 217 1.76 -10.72 -7.75
N ASP A 218 0.92 -10.27 -8.68
CA ASP A 218 1.25 -10.16 -10.11
C ASP A 218 1.73 -11.49 -10.75
N GLY A 219 1.35 -12.63 -10.16
CA GLY A 219 1.77 -13.97 -10.57
C GLY A 219 1.03 -14.56 -11.77
N LEU A 220 0.03 -13.86 -12.33
CA LEU A 220 -0.66 -14.26 -13.56
C LEU A 220 -0.03 -13.53 -14.75
N PHE A 221 0.58 -14.30 -15.64
CA PHE A 221 0.99 -13.81 -16.95
C PHE A 221 0.14 -14.46 -18.03
N ALA A 222 -0.53 -13.65 -18.85
CA ALA A 222 -1.33 -14.12 -19.96
C ALA A 222 -0.97 -13.39 -21.25
N HIS A 223 -0.92 -14.13 -22.36
CA HIS A 223 -0.75 -13.59 -23.70
C HIS A 223 -1.59 -14.38 -24.71
N SER A 224 -1.75 -13.82 -25.91
CA SER A 224 -2.50 -14.48 -26.99
C SER A 224 -1.69 -14.54 -28.27
N ASP A 225 -1.73 -15.70 -28.92
CA ASP A 225 -1.20 -15.87 -30.27
C ASP A 225 -2.37 -15.72 -31.25
N LEU A 226 -2.30 -14.70 -32.10
CA LEU A 226 -3.35 -14.37 -33.05
C LEU A 226 -3.07 -15.03 -34.40
N THR A 227 -4.09 -15.66 -34.97
CA THR A 227 -4.09 -16.05 -36.39
C THR A 227 -4.76 -14.96 -37.19
N TRP A 228 -4.11 -14.52 -38.26
CA TRP A 228 -4.58 -13.43 -39.12
C TRP A 228 -5.07 -13.95 -40.46
N GLY A 229 -6.18 -13.39 -40.94
CA GLY A 229 -6.75 -13.64 -42.25
C GLY A 229 -6.09 -12.80 -43.35
N PRO A 230 -6.37 -13.08 -44.63
CA PRO A 230 -5.77 -12.39 -45.77
C PRO A 230 -6.14 -10.90 -45.86
N ASP A 231 -7.26 -10.50 -45.25
CA ASP A 231 -7.75 -9.12 -45.17
C ASP A 231 -7.15 -8.35 -43.98
N GLY A 232 -6.24 -8.97 -43.22
CA GLY A 232 -5.64 -8.38 -42.02
C GLY A 232 -6.53 -8.45 -40.79
N SER A 233 -7.68 -9.14 -40.84
CA SER A 233 -8.52 -9.39 -39.66
C SER A 233 -7.98 -10.55 -38.82
N ALA A 234 -8.11 -10.49 -37.49
CA ALA A 234 -7.81 -11.63 -36.64
C ALA A 234 -8.92 -12.68 -36.78
N THR A 235 -8.58 -13.90 -37.19
CA THR A 235 -9.54 -14.99 -37.46
C THR A 235 -9.67 -15.96 -36.29
N SER A 236 -8.64 -16.07 -35.45
CA SER A 236 -8.67 -16.82 -34.19
C SER A 236 -7.58 -16.34 -33.22
N ALA A 237 -7.71 -16.71 -31.95
CA ALA A 237 -6.73 -16.45 -30.91
C ALA A 237 -6.53 -17.70 -30.03
N ALA A 238 -5.28 -18.08 -29.79
CA ALA A 238 -4.92 -19.03 -28.74
C ALA A 238 -4.45 -18.25 -27.51
N VAL A 239 -5.09 -18.46 -26.35
CA VAL A 239 -4.73 -17.77 -25.11
C VAL A 239 -3.85 -18.68 -24.25
N HIS A 240 -2.69 -18.16 -23.86
CA HIS A 240 -1.74 -18.83 -22.98
C HIS A 240 -1.73 -18.12 -21.64
N ALA A 241 -1.76 -18.88 -20.54
CA ALA A 241 -1.68 -18.34 -19.19
C ALA A 241 -0.70 -19.15 -18.36
N ARG A 242 0.14 -18.46 -17.57
CA ARG A 242 1.01 -19.01 -16.55
C ARG A 242 0.63 -18.38 -15.21
N VAL A 243 0.49 -19.22 -14.19
CA VAL A 243 0.17 -18.79 -12.83
C VAL A 243 1.29 -19.22 -11.88
N SER A 244 1.89 -18.26 -11.20
CA SER A 244 2.80 -18.50 -10.08
C SER A 244 2.00 -18.68 -8.78
N LEU A 245 2.25 -19.78 -8.09
CA LEU A 245 1.71 -20.06 -6.77
C LEU A 245 2.83 -19.97 -5.74
N THR A 246 2.52 -19.45 -4.56
CA THR A 246 3.44 -19.39 -3.43
C THR A 246 2.87 -20.09 -2.22
N ASN A 247 3.74 -20.67 -1.40
CA ASN A 247 3.41 -21.21 -0.09
C ASN A 247 4.21 -20.44 0.97
N THR A 248 3.48 -19.81 1.89
CA THR A 248 4.01 -18.87 2.89
C THR A 248 4.01 -19.43 4.32
N ALA A 249 3.56 -20.68 4.49
CA ALA A 249 3.61 -21.43 5.75
C ALA A 249 5.04 -21.69 6.24
#